data_AF-A0A0M0KBW6-F1
#
_entry.id   AF-A0A0M0KBW6-F1
#
_cell.length_a   1.000
_cell.length_b   1.000
_cell.length_c   1.000
_cell.angle_alpha   90.00
_cell.angle_beta   90.00
_cell.angle_gamma   90.00
#
_symmetry.space_group_name_H-M   'P 1'
#
loop_
_entity.id
_entity.type
_entity.pdbx_description
1 polymer ?
#
loop_
_entity_poly.entity_id
_entity_poly.type
_entity_poly.pdbx_seq_one_letter_code
_entity_poly.pdbx_strand_id
1 'polypeptide(L)'
;MGDDGDEARKRMQVKSFTTWVNLHLSKESMEVKDLTKDFEDGIRLIKLIEVISEETLGNYNPAPKNKFEKVANLNAPIEYINNFLKSSGIKNQYSVENILEENEVLILGMIFSLIMRFAVQHVSEGDRTAKEGLLLWAQRKVENGSKGIFSAHLCTVQNFHSSWQDGTAFCCLIHAFRPDLIPAEKVFKSADPAKMQEVLNLAFDVADSKLGIPKMLDAADMASHRPDEKSVMTYISFFWKEFASNKKKQTAAERITKVVVREVHYKELQAQYVERATTLATWLQQTREKLSAPPQSSDTEQLHRSLDLYADFGRTERPSKLQELLDVEALYESIQSRLQALGGRSWEPPEGCALPKLKRWWEELTSAEQTYEIAIKDALTNLKRVGGLIKMYHARASKLDNWLGQKAAWVQASHDHVLAALGKEPAPVTELGLDKLQANEAVAPVEEQQFLPMSRSPMSPVKANLPSPAPPPTAPKTRAQTAPPPPTRFNTVEGARPESANAEPLTPRSKSLLDSLFDALKENFGIRSPGEAEPAAAATAANSIED
;
A
#
# COMPACT_ATOMS: atom_id res chain seq x y z
N MET A 1 51.64 23.53 -39.17
CA MET A 1 50.38 24.09 -38.65
C MET A 1 49.14 23.34 -39.13
N GLY A 2 49.00 22.99 -40.42
CA GLY A 2 47.91 22.08 -40.84
C GLY A 2 48.14 20.65 -40.38
N ASP A 3 49.36 20.14 -40.61
CA ASP A 3 49.77 18.75 -40.35
C ASP A 3 49.67 18.35 -38.87
N ASP A 4 50.16 19.20 -37.96
CA ASP A 4 50.25 18.92 -36.52
C ASP A 4 48.87 18.64 -35.89
N GLY A 5 47.83 19.34 -36.36
CA GLY A 5 46.46 19.18 -35.90
C GLY A 5 45.75 17.95 -36.48
N ASP A 6 46.18 17.47 -37.64
CA ASP A 6 45.66 16.26 -38.27
C ASP A 6 46.25 15.03 -37.58
N GLU A 7 47.55 15.05 -37.30
CA GLU A 7 48.19 14.04 -36.45
C GLU A 7 47.60 14.00 -35.03
N ALA A 8 47.35 15.16 -34.40
CA ALA A 8 46.78 15.21 -33.05
C ALA A 8 45.39 14.54 -32.99
N ARG A 9 44.52 14.84 -33.96
CA ARG A 9 43.20 14.20 -34.09
C ARG A 9 43.33 12.69 -34.32
N LYS A 10 44.29 12.27 -35.15
CA LYS A 10 44.59 10.87 -35.43
C LYS A 10 45.07 10.12 -34.17
N ARG A 11 46.01 10.68 -33.41
CA ARG A 11 46.50 10.12 -32.13
C ARG A 11 45.37 9.92 -31.13
N MET A 12 44.49 10.92 -30.97
CA MET A 12 43.35 10.82 -30.05
C MET A 12 42.31 9.77 -30.51
N GLN A 13 42.11 9.61 -31.83
CA GLN A 13 41.25 8.57 -32.39
C GLN A 13 41.80 7.16 -32.14
N VAL A 14 43.09 6.94 -32.41
CA VAL A 14 43.76 5.66 -32.08
C VAL A 14 43.62 5.36 -30.59
N LYS A 15 43.97 6.30 -29.70
CA LYS A 15 43.91 6.13 -28.24
C LYS A 15 42.49 5.80 -27.74
N SER A 16 41.48 6.57 -28.16
CA SER A 16 40.10 6.35 -27.72
C SER A 16 39.49 5.06 -28.28
N PHE A 17 39.80 4.69 -29.52
CA PHE A 17 39.35 3.42 -30.10
C PHE A 17 40.07 2.22 -29.49
N THR A 18 41.36 2.32 -29.14
CA THR A 18 42.07 1.26 -28.41
C THR A 18 41.44 1.03 -27.05
N THR A 19 41.12 2.10 -26.31
CA THR A 19 40.41 2.01 -25.02
C THR A 19 39.03 1.37 -25.19
N TRP A 20 38.28 1.73 -26.23
CA TRP A 20 36.98 1.12 -26.54
C TRP A 20 37.11 -0.39 -26.83
N VAL A 21 38.05 -0.79 -27.70
CA VAL A 21 38.33 -2.19 -28.03
C VAL A 21 38.71 -2.99 -26.78
N ASN A 22 39.61 -2.46 -25.95
CA ASN A 22 40.08 -3.14 -24.74
C ASN A 22 39.01 -3.24 -23.65
N LEU A 23 38.06 -2.31 -23.57
CA LEU A 23 36.90 -2.42 -22.68
C LEU A 23 36.01 -3.64 -23.02
N HIS A 24 36.02 -4.08 -24.28
CA HIS A 24 35.33 -5.28 -24.72
C HIS A 24 36.23 -6.53 -24.61
N LEU A 25 37.46 -6.48 -25.13
CA LEU A 25 38.37 -7.64 -25.14
C LEU A 25 38.87 -8.08 -23.76
N SER A 26 38.94 -7.17 -22.78
CA SER A 26 39.33 -7.52 -21.40
C SER A 26 38.41 -8.56 -20.75
N LYS A 27 37.15 -8.66 -21.20
CA LYS A 27 36.21 -9.72 -20.76
C LYS A 27 36.67 -11.13 -21.15
N GLU A 28 37.34 -11.25 -22.29
CA GLU A 28 37.94 -12.49 -22.80
C GLU A 28 39.45 -12.57 -22.46
N SER A 29 39.92 -11.76 -21.50
CA SER A 29 41.34 -11.66 -21.10
C SER A 29 42.31 -11.33 -22.25
N MET A 30 41.86 -10.54 -23.23
CA MET A 30 42.66 -10.06 -24.37
C MET A 30 42.84 -8.54 -24.35
N GLU A 31 43.94 -8.07 -24.94
CA GLU A 31 44.24 -6.66 -25.16
C GLU A 31 44.83 -6.41 -26.56
N VAL A 32 44.63 -5.18 -27.03
CA VAL A 32 45.28 -4.56 -28.20
C VAL A 32 46.15 -3.39 -27.71
N LYS A 33 47.37 -3.31 -28.23
CA LYS A 33 48.35 -2.23 -28.03
C LYS A 33 48.51 -1.38 -29.28
N ASP A 34 48.51 -2.02 -30.44
CA ASP A 34 48.55 -1.38 -31.76
C ASP A 34 47.34 -1.85 -32.59
N LEU A 35 46.34 -0.96 -32.73
CA LEU A 35 45.14 -1.22 -33.54
C LEU A 35 45.46 -1.59 -35.00
N THR A 36 46.61 -1.17 -35.54
CA THR A 36 46.97 -1.45 -36.93
C THR A 36 47.52 -2.86 -37.14
N LYS A 37 47.98 -3.52 -36.06
CA LYS A 37 48.71 -4.80 -36.12
C LYS A 37 48.07 -5.94 -35.34
N ASP A 38 47.51 -5.67 -34.16
CA ASP A 38 47.06 -6.75 -33.27
C ASP A 38 45.79 -7.48 -33.77
N PHE A 39 45.17 -6.99 -34.86
CA PHE A 39 44.10 -7.67 -35.58
C PHE A 39 44.59 -8.56 -36.74
N GLU A 40 45.89 -8.58 -37.08
CA GLU A 40 46.43 -9.29 -38.25
C GLU A 40 46.17 -10.82 -38.20
N ASP A 41 46.10 -11.42 -37.01
CA ASP A 41 45.77 -12.85 -36.81
C ASP A 41 44.24 -13.15 -36.93
N GLY A 42 43.41 -12.12 -36.98
CA GLY A 42 41.94 -12.18 -36.97
C GLY A 42 41.30 -12.57 -35.65
N ILE A 43 42.03 -13.14 -34.69
CA ILE A 43 41.48 -13.69 -33.44
C ILE A 43 40.88 -12.58 -32.58
N ARG A 44 41.62 -11.48 -32.37
CA ARG A 44 41.12 -10.34 -31.59
C ARG A 44 39.93 -9.65 -32.27
N LEU A 45 39.88 -9.61 -33.61
CA LEU A 45 38.77 -9.00 -34.34
C LEU A 45 37.51 -9.85 -34.25
N ILE A 46 37.63 -11.18 -34.40
CA ILE A 46 36.55 -12.13 -34.15
C ILE A 46 36.00 -11.92 -32.75
N LYS A 47 36.88 -11.99 -31.74
CA LYS A 47 36.50 -11.91 -30.32
C LYS A 47 35.87 -10.57 -29.94
N LEU A 48 36.37 -9.47 -30.52
CA LEU A 48 35.74 -8.15 -30.37
C LEU A 48 34.30 -8.18 -30.88
N ILE A 49 34.06 -8.73 -32.08
CA ILE A 49 32.71 -8.82 -32.65
C ILE A 49 31.81 -9.72 -31.80
N GLU A 50 32.25 -10.93 -31.43
CA GLU A 50 31.44 -11.84 -30.60
C GLU A 50 31.00 -11.19 -29.27
N VAL A 51 31.86 -10.39 -28.65
CA VAL A 51 31.57 -9.69 -27.38
C VAL A 51 30.63 -8.48 -27.53
N ILE A 52 30.57 -7.83 -28.70
CA ILE A 52 29.69 -6.67 -28.94
C ILE A 52 28.37 -7.02 -29.62
N SER A 53 28.32 -8.11 -30.40
CA SER A 53 27.09 -8.62 -31.01
C SER A 53 26.34 -9.61 -30.13
N GLU A 54 27.02 -10.27 -29.20
CA GLU A 54 26.52 -11.44 -28.45
C GLU A 54 26.24 -12.66 -29.38
N GLU A 55 26.85 -12.68 -30.58
CA GLU A 55 26.72 -13.72 -31.61
C GLU A 55 28.08 -14.39 -31.91
N THR A 56 28.12 -15.72 -32.02
CA THR A 56 29.36 -16.44 -32.38
C THR A 56 29.64 -16.38 -33.88
N LEU A 57 30.88 -16.10 -34.29
CA LEU A 57 31.28 -16.08 -35.71
C LEU A 57 31.68 -17.45 -36.27
N GLY A 58 31.57 -18.51 -35.47
CA GLY A 58 31.88 -19.88 -35.87
C GLY A 58 33.34 -20.26 -35.60
N ASN A 59 33.80 -21.32 -36.27
CA ASN A 59 35.14 -21.88 -36.04
C ASN A 59 36.22 -21.06 -36.76
N TYR A 60 37.29 -20.74 -36.05
CA TYR A 60 38.51 -20.10 -36.57
C TYR A 60 39.75 -20.88 -36.14
N ASN A 61 40.89 -20.64 -36.79
CA ASN A 61 42.17 -21.22 -36.39
C ASN A 61 42.71 -20.46 -35.17
N PRO A 62 42.92 -21.11 -34.00
CA PRO A 62 43.42 -20.44 -32.80
C PRO A 62 44.94 -20.13 -32.84
N ALA A 63 45.68 -20.63 -33.84
CA ALA A 63 47.10 -20.38 -34.00
C ALA A 63 47.49 -20.25 -35.50
N PRO A 64 47.00 -19.22 -36.21
CA PRO A 64 47.30 -19.00 -37.63
C PRO A 64 48.76 -18.56 -37.79
N LYS A 65 49.51 -19.27 -38.63
CA LYS A 65 50.94 -19.00 -38.89
C LYS A 65 51.14 -18.38 -40.26
N ASN A 66 50.46 -18.93 -41.27
CA ASN A 66 50.63 -18.52 -42.66
C ASN A 66 49.59 -17.46 -43.06
N LYS A 67 49.91 -16.61 -44.05
CA LYS A 67 49.00 -15.57 -44.56
C LYS A 67 47.62 -16.14 -44.94
N PHE A 68 47.57 -17.33 -45.53
CA PHE A 68 46.31 -18.01 -45.88
C PHE A 68 45.43 -18.31 -44.64
N GLU A 69 46.02 -18.69 -43.51
CA GLU A 69 45.28 -18.99 -42.28
C GLU A 69 44.79 -17.70 -41.61
N LYS A 70 45.60 -16.64 -41.63
CA LYS A 70 45.19 -15.29 -41.20
C LYS A 70 44.02 -14.76 -42.03
N VAL A 71 44.09 -14.91 -43.36
CA VAL A 71 43.00 -14.55 -44.29
C VAL A 71 41.73 -15.35 -43.97
N ALA A 72 41.84 -16.66 -43.75
CA ALA A 72 40.69 -17.51 -43.40
C ALA A 72 40.00 -17.04 -42.12
N ASN A 73 40.76 -16.69 -41.08
CA ASN A 73 40.21 -16.10 -39.85
C ASN A 73 39.54 -14.74 -40.10
N LEU A 74 40.16 -13.87 -40.92
CA LEU A 74 39.68 -12.51 -41.18
C LEU A 74 38.44 -12.43 -42.08
N ASN A 75 38.15 -13.46 -42.88
CA ASN A 75 36.98 -13.47 -43.76
C ASN A 75 35.66 -13.32 -42.99
N ALA A 76 35.44 -14.12 -41.94
CA ALA A 76 34.19 -14.10 -41.15
C ALA A 76 33.88 -12.73 -40.49
N PRO A 77 34.79 -12.08 -39.75
CA PRO A 77 34.52 -10.76 -39.17
C PRO A 77 34.38 -9.66 -40.23
N ILE A 78 35.14 -9.71 -41.33
CA ILE A 78 35.02 -8.73 -42.42
C ILE A 78 33.67 -8.89 -43.15
N GLU A 79 33.23 -10.12 -43.41
CA GLU A 79 31.91 -10.39 -43.99
C GLU A 79 30.79 -9.90 -43.07
N TYR A 80 30.87 -10.20 -41.77
CA TYR A 80 29.92 -9.73 -40.76
C TYR A 80 29.76 -8.20 -40.79
N ILE A 81 30.88 -7.47 -40.78
CA ILE A 81 30.89 -6.00 -40.84
C ILE A 81 30.26 -5.50 -42.15
N ASN A 82 30.72 -6.02 -43.28
CA ASN A 82 30.22 -5.61 -44.59
C ASN A 82 28.72 -5.91 -44.77
N ASN A 83 28.20 -6.97 -44.14
CA ASN A 83 26.78 -7.33 -44.23
C ASN A 83 25.88 -6.33 -43.49
N PHE A 84 26.23 -5.88 -42.28
CA PHE A 84 25.43 -4.83 -41.61
C PHE A 84 25.60 -3.44 -42.26
N LEU A 85 26.75 -3.16 -42.88
CA LEU A 85 26.95 -1.91 -43.63
C LEU A 85 26.08 -1.86 -44.89
N LYS A 86 26.02 -2.97 -45.64
CA LYS A 86 25.10 -3.12 -46.79
C LYS A 86 23.64 -2.94 -46.37
N SER A 87 23.20 -3.54 -45.27
CA SER A 87 21.82 -3.37 -44.76
C SER A 87 21.54 -1.93 -44.28
N SER A 88 22.57 -1.21 -43.85
CA SER A 88 22.51 0.22 -43.49
C SER A 88 22.67 1.17 -44.68
N GLY A 89 22.76 0.67 -45.92
CA GLY A 89 22.94 1.48 -47.13
C GLY A 89 24.35 2.08 -47.31
N ILE A 90 25.32 1.71 -46.48
CA ILE A 90 26.70 2.20 -46.55
C ILE A 90 27.45 1.43 -47.64
N LYS A 91 27.96 2.15 -48.64
CA LYS A 91 28.66 1.55 -49.80
C LYS A 91 30.10 1.15 -49.53
N ASN A 92 30.74 1.73 -48.51
CA ASN A 92 32.10 1.41 -48.14
C ASN A 92 32.16 -0.02 -47.60
N GLN A 93 33.08 -0.82 -48.14
CA GLN A 93 33.36 -2.18 -47.69
C GLN A 93 34.83 -2.28 -47.29
N TYR A 94 35.11 -3.05 -46.26
CA TYR A 94 36.47 -3.38 -45.84
C TYR A 94 36.88 -4.71 -46.47
N SER A 95 38.17 -4.86 -46.76
CA SER A 95 38.76 -6.11 -47.23
C SER A 95 39.81 -6.62 -46.25
N VAL A 96 40.14 -7.91 -46.34
CA VAL A 96 41.14 -8.55 -45.49
C VAL A 96 42.52 -7.92 -45.71
N GLU A 97 42.83 -7.52 -46.93
CA GLU A 97 44.06 -6.82 -47.30
C GLU A 97 44.24 -5.52 -46.53
N ASN A 98 43.15 -4.80 -46.20
CA ASN A 98 43.26 -3.55 -45.45
C ASN A 98 43.83 -3.74 -44.04
N ILE A 99 43.64 -4.91 -43.44
CA ILE A 99 44.23 -5.28 -42.15
C ILE A 99 45.67 -5.79 -42.35
N LEU A 100 45.88 -6.67 -43.34
CA LEU A 100 47.20 -7.27 -43.61
C LEU A 100 48.24 -6.28 -44.17
N GLU A 101 47.80 -5.15 -44.72
CA GLU A 101 48.64 -4.04 -45.19
C GLU A 101 48.76 -2.91 -44.16
N GLU A 102 48.29 -3.12 -42.92
CA GLU A 102 48.32 -2.15 -41.82
C GLU A 102 47.66 -0.79 -42.20
N ASN A 103 46.59 -0.82 -43.03
CA ASN A 103 45.95 0.40 -43.54
C ASN A 103 45.11 1.10 -42.45
N GLU A 104 45.80 1.88 -41.64
CA GLU A 104 45.28 2.56 -40.45
C GLU A 104 43.98 3.35 -40.71
N VAL A 105 43.84 4.03 -41.86
CA VAL A 105 42.63 4.80 -42.20
C VAL A 105 41.41 3.89 -42.34
N LEU A 106 41.58 2.73 -42.99
CA LEU A 106 40.50 1.76 -43.17
C LEU A 106 40.24 0.94 -41.90
N ILE A 107 41.28 0.60 -41.13
CA ILE A 107 41.15 -0.08 -39.83
C ILE A 107 40.40 0.81 -38.82
N LEU A 108 40.79 2.09 -38.67
CA LEU A 108 40.06 3.03 -37.82
C LEU A 108 38.63 3.29 -38.34
N GLY A 109 38.44 3.29 -39.67
CA GLY A 109 37.12 3.30 -40.30
C GLY A 109 36.26 2.11 -39.88
N MET A 110 36.83 0.91 -39.89
CA MET A 110 36.16 -0.36 -39.53
C MET A 110 35.77 -0.39 -38.04
N ILE A 111 36.69 -0.03 -37.15
CA ILE A 111 36.39 0.06 -35.71
C ILE A 111 35.33 1.12 -35.43
N PHE A 112 35.34 2.25 -36.14
CA PHE A 112 34.28 3.25 -36.02
C PHE A 112 32.92 2.75 -36.54
N SER A 113 32.90 1.93 -37.60
CA SER A 113 31.68 1.26 -38.08
C SER A 113 31.08 0.32 -37.02
N LEU A 114 31.92 -0.42 -36.27
CA LEU A 114 31.49 -1.23 -35.12
C LEU A 114 30.95 -0.36 -33.97
N ILE A 115 31.68 0.70 -33.58
CA ILE A 115 31.24 1.67 -32.57
C ILE A 115 29.87 2.26 -32.94
N MET A 116 29.70 2.71 -34.18
CA MET A 116 28.44 3.24 -34.66
C MET A 116 27.31 2.23 -34.56
N ARG A 117 27.56 0.98 -34.99
CA ARG A 117 26.58 -0.11 -34.99
C ARG A 117 26.12 -0.51 -33.59
N PHE A 118 27.03 -0.59 -32.62
CA PHE A 118 26.78 -1.22 -31.31
C PHE A 118 26.71 -0.24 -30.13
N ALA A 119 27.38 0.91 -30.19
CA ALA A 119 27.33 1.92 -29.13
C ALA A 119 26.38 3.09 -29.44
N VAL A 120 26.24 3.49 -30.72
CA VAL A 120 25.48 4.70 -31.11
C VAL A 120 24.12 4.40 -31.76
N GLN A 121 23.96 3.34 -32.57
CA GLN A 121 22.74 3.15 -33.37
C GLN A 121 21.45 3.01 -32.55
N HIS A 122 21.54 2.51 -31.32
CA HIS A 122 20.40 2.36 -30.41
C HIS A 122 19.94 3.68 -29.77
N VAL A 123 20.65 4.79 -30.04
CA VAL A 123 20.28 6.14 -29.61
C VAL A 123 19.24 6.74 -30.57
N SER A 124 17.99 6.35 -30.39
CA SER A 124 16.85 6.96 -31.12
C SER A 124 16.14 8.00 -30.25
N GLU A 125 16.11 9.24 -30.75
CA GLU A 125 15.15 10.27 -30.34
C GLU A 125 14.32 10.68 -31.58
N GLY A 126 13.28 9.90 -31.88
CA GLY A 126 12.41 10.08 -33.06
C GLY A 126 13.05 9.60 -34.37
N ASP A 127 12.55 10.10 -35.51
CA ASP A 127 12.94 9.71 -36.88
C ASP A 127 14.32 10.23 -37.34
N ARG A 128 15.20 10.59 -36.39
CA ARG A 128 16.53 11.16 -36.66
C ARG A 128 17.57 10.07 -36.87
N THR A 129 18.67 10.40 -37.56
CA THR A 129 19.82 9.50 -37.58
C THR A 129 20.40 9.35 -36.16
N ALA A 130 21.03 8.20 -35.86
CA ALA A 130 21.57 7.92 -34.53
C ALA A 130 22.56 9.00 -34.01
N LYS A 131 23.33 9.61 -34.92
CA LYS A 131 24.22 10.75 -34.62
C LYS A 131 23.44 11.98 -34.17
N GLU A 132 22.38 12.33 -34.90
CA GLU A 132 21.52 13.49 -34.58
C GLU A 132 20.67 13.25 -33.33
N GLY A 133 20.23 12.01 -33.10
CA GLY A 133 19.58 11.58 -31.86
C GLY A 133 20.49 11.74 -30.65
N LEU A 134 21.74 11.26 -30.73
CA LEU A 134 22.74 11.44 -29.67
C LEU A 134 23.09 12.92 -29.45
N LEU A 135 23.14 13.73 -30.51
CA LEU A 135 23.41 15.16 -30.40
C LEU A 135 22.25 15.90 -29.74
N LEU A 136 21.01 15.61 -30.12
CA LEU A 136 19.80 16.17 -29.51
C LEU A 136 19.67 15.78 -28.03
N TRP A 137 19.94 14.51 -27.72
CA TRP A 137 20.00 14.02 -26.35
C TRP A 137 21.03 14.81 -25.53
N ALA A 138 22.25 14.95 -26.06
CA ALA A 138 23.33 15.64 -25.37
C ALA A 138 23.01 17.14 -25.18
N GLN A 139 22.42 17.80 -26.18
CA GLN A 139 21.90 19.16 -26.08
C GLN A 139 20.90 19.29 -24.94
N ARG A 140 19.83 18.47 -24.95
CA ARG A 140 18.78 18.47 -23.93
C ARG A 140 19.33 18.19 -22.53
N LYS A 141 20.32 17.30 -22.39
CA LYS A 141 20.94 17.01 -21.09
C LYS A 141 21.86 18.12 -20.62
N VAL A 142 22.73 18.66 -21.45
CA VAL A 142 23.60 19.78 -21.08
C VAL A 142 22.80 21.05 -20.77
N GLU A 143 21.71 21.32 -21.49
CA GLU A 143 20.80 22.43 -21.19
C GLU A 143 20.11 22.23 -19.83
N ASN A 144 19.60 21.04 -19.53
CA ASN A 144 18.97 20.77 -18.23
C ASN A 144 19.99 20.76 -17.09
N GLY A 145 21.22 20.31 -17.35
CA GLY A 145 22.33 20.37 -16.40
C GLY A 145 22.85 21.79 -16.15
N SER A 146 22.68 22.73 -17.09
CA SER A 146 23.08 24.11 -16.87
C SER A 146 22.08 24.91 -16.02
N LYS A 147 20.78 24.58 -16.09
CA LYS A 147 19.71 25.31 -15.38
C LYS A 147 19.98 25.47 -13.88
N GLY A 148 19.85 26.72 -13.40
CA GLY A 148 19.89 27.08 -11.98
C GLY A 148 21.28 27.12 -11.33
N ILE A 149 22.33 26.57 -11.96
CA ILE A 149 23.66 26.42 -11.37
C ILE A 149 24.77 26.95 -12.28
N PHE A 150 24.64 26.81 -13.60
CA PHE A 150 25.55 27.39 -14.59
C PHE A 150 24.81 28.45 -15.41
N SER A 151 25.49 29.51 -15.85
CA SER A 151 24.82 30.47 -16.77
C SER A 151 24.57 29.78 -18.11
N ALA A 152 23.31 29.83 -18.58
CA ALA A 152 22.83 29.06 -19.72
C ALA A 152 23.64 29.29 -21.02
N HIS A 153 24.29 30.45 -21.14
CA HIS A 153 25.18 30.79 -22.26
C HIS A 153 26.53 30.04 -22.24
N LEU A 154 27.00 29.51 -21.11
CA LEU A 154 28.32 28.83 -21.07
C LEU A 154 28.37 27.59 -21.96
N CYS A 155 27.26 26.82 -22.02
CA CYS A 155 27.26 25.42 -22.43
C CYS A 155 26.29 25.11 -23.59
N THR A 156 26.53 25.69 -24.77
CA THR A 156 25.74 25.37 -25.98
C THR A 156 26.40 24.24 -26.79
N VAL A 157 25.77 23.06 -26.82
CA VAL A 157 26.22 21.93 -27.63
C VAL A 157 25.67 22.07 -29.06
N GLN A 158 26.56 22.07 -30.07
CA GLN A 158 26.19 22.13 -31.49
C GLN A 158 26.83 21.02 -32.33
N ASN A 159 27.83 20.33 -31.79
CA ASN A 159 28.63 19.34 -32.48
C ASN A 159 29.32 18.40 -31.46
N PHE A 160 30.02 17.39 -31.96
CA PHE A 160 30.86 16.50 -31.15
C PHE A 160 32.36 16.86 -31.23
N HIS A 161 32.72 18.14 -31.35
CA HIS A 161 34.13 18.56 -31.33
C HIS A 161 34.36 19.76 -30.39
N SER A 162 34.13 20.98 -30.89
CA SER A 162 34.49 22.22 -30.20
C SER A 162 33.53 22.58 -29.07
N SER A 163 32.27 22.09 -29.13
CA SER A 163 31.33 22.22 -28.02
C SER A 163 31.74 21.45 -26.75
N TRP A 164 32.73 20.55 -26.84
CA TRP A 164 33.20 19.71 -25.74
C TRP A 164 34.65 20.01 -25.32
N GLN A 165 35.31 20.92 -26.04
CA GLN A 165 36.75 21.19 -25.92
C GLN A 165 37.14 21.84 -24.58
N ASP A 166 36.24 22.64 -23.99
CA ASP A 166 36.49 23.33 -22.71
C ASP A 166 36.06 22.53 -21.47
N GLY A 167 35.58 21.29 -21.63
CA GLY A 167 35.12 20.42 -20.55
C GLY A 167 33.77 20.81 -19.92
N THR A 168 33.26 22.02 -20.16
CA THR A 168 32.04 22.54 -19.51
C THR A 168 30.80 21.72 -19.87
N ALA A 169 30.69 21.28 -21.13
CA ALA A 169 29.61 20.41 -21.59
C ALA A 169 29.62 19.03 -20.90
N PHE A 170 30.80 18.44 -20.61
CA PHE A 170 30.87 17.18 -19.85
C PHE A 170 30.45 17.40 -18.38
N CYS A 171 30.89 18.49 -17.75
CA CYS A 171 30.46 18.85 -16.40
C CYS A 171 28.94 19.01 -16.30
N CYS A 172 28.33 19.76 -17.22
CA CYS A 172 26.88 19.92 -17.29
C CYS A 172 26.15 18.60 -17.60
N LEU A 173 26.71 17.73 -18.46
CA LEU A 173 26.13 16.42 -18.75
C LEU A 173 26.09 15.51 -17.51
N ILE A 174 27.15 15.51 -16.71
CA ILE A 174 27.22 14.78 -15.44
C ILE A 174 26.27 15.41 -14.41
N HIS A 175 26.27 16.74 -14.29
CA HIS A 175 25.38 17.46 -13.37
C HIS A 175 23.90 17.23 -13.68
N ALA A 176 23.51 17.09 -14.95
CA ALA A 176 22.15 16.72 -15.38
C ALA A 176 21.72 15.30 -14.96
N PHE A 177 22.67 14.47 -14.51
CA PHE A 177 22.45 13.10 -14.07
C PHE A 177 22.56 12.96 -12.54
N ARG A 178 23.58 13.61 -11.96
CA ARG A 178 23.90 13.63 -10.53
C ARG A 178 24.41 15.04 -10.16
N PRO A 179 23.51 15.97 -9.78
CA PRO A 179 23.88 17.34 -9.45
C PRO A 179 24.89 17.46 -8.30
N ASP A 180 24.91 16.46 -7.41
CA ASP A 180 25.77 16.36 -6.24
C ASP A 180 27.26 16.13 -6.55
N LEU A 181 27.61 15.69 -7.76
CA LEU A 181 28.99 15.27 -8.08
C LEU A 181 29.87 16.37 -8.69
N ILE A 182 29.31 17.48 -9.15
CA ILE A 182 30.04 18.54 -9.86
C ILE A 182 29.97 19.85 -9.06
N PRO A 183 31.04 20.27 -8.36
CA PRO A 183 31.07 21.55 -7.67
C PRO A 183 31.04 22.71 -8.66
N ALA A 184 29.99 23.52 -8.61
CA ALA A 184 29.74 24.57 -9.59
C ALA A 184 30.90 25.59 -9.72
N GLU A 185 31.54 25.91 -8.59
CA GLU A 185 32.69 26.82 -8.48
C GLU A 185 33.91 26.39 -9.30
N LYS A 186 34.03 25.10 -9.63
CA LYS A 186 35.15 24.53 -10.38
C LYS A 186 34.89 24.45 -11.89
N VAL A 187 33.70 24.81 -12.35
CA VAL A 187 33.34 24.78 -13.78
C VAL A 187 33.34 26.20 -14.32
N PHE A 188 34.35 26.51 -15.12
CA PHE A 188 34.50 27.81 -15.77
C PHE A 188 34.85 27.64 -17.24
N LYS A 189 34.52 28.64 -18.05
CA LYS A 189 34.92 28.68 -19.46
C LYS A 189 36.22 29.47 -19.59
N SER A 190 37.23 28.91 -20.24
CA SER A 190 38.51 29.57 -20.48
C SER A 190 39.05 29.26 -21.87
N ALA A 191 39.85 30.17 -22.42
CA ALA A 191 40.62 29.96 -23.65
C ALA A 191 42.03 29.42 -23.38
N ASP A 192 42.44 29.34 -22.12
CA ASP A 192 43.73 28.82 -21.66
C ASP A 192 43.71 27.28 -21.62
N PRO A 193 44.57 26.57 -22.37
CA PRO A 193 44.59 25.10 -22.43
C PRO A 193 44.84 24.42 -21.09
N ALA A 194 45.58 25.05 -20.15
CA ALA A 194 45.79 24.47 -18.81
C ALA A 194 44.48 24.46 -18.01
N LYS A 195 43.72 25.56 -18.11
CA LYS A 195 42.40 25.71 -17.49
C LYS A 195 41.33 24.82 -18.12
N MET A 196 41.37 24.59 -19.43
CA MET A 196 40.52 23.58 -20.07
C MET A 196 40.83 22.18 -19.52
N GLN A 197 42.11 21.85 -19.34
CA GLN A 197 42.52 20.53 -18.81
C GLN A 197 42.02 20.28 -17.38
N GLU A 198 42.02 21.30 -16.52
CA GLU A 198 41.47 21.19 -15.16
C GLU A 198 39.98 20.79 -15.17
N VAL A 199 39.17 21.45 -16.01
CA VAL A 199 37.72 21.18 -16.13
C VAL A 199 37.44 19.83 -16.80
N LEU A 200 38.22 19.47 -17.83
CA LEU A 200 38.14 18.16 -18.49
C LEU A 200 38.49 17.01 -17.54
N ASN A 201 39.61 17.13 -16.81
CA ASN A 201 40.01 16.12 -15.83
C ASN A 201 38.99 15.99 -14.71
N LEU A 202 38.44 17.09 -14.18
CA LEU A 202 37.34 17.03 -13.20
C LEU A 202 36.16 16.19 -13.72
N ALA A 203 35.72 16.41 -14.97
CA ALA A 203 34.63 15.65 -15.56
C ALA A 203 34.99 14.17 -15.76
N PHE A 204 36.19 13.87 -16.26
CA PHE A 204 36.64 12.50 -16.54
C PHE A 204 36.91 11.70 -15.25
N ASP A 205 37.46 12.33 -14.21
CA ASP A 205 37.69 11.73 -12.89
C ASP A 205 36.37 11.39 -12.19
N VAL A 206 35.37 12.27 -12.27
CA VAL A 206 34.03 12.02 -11.73
C VAL A 206 33.30 10.94 -12.53
N ALA A 207 33.38 10.98 -13.86
CA ALA A 207 32.77 9.95 -14.72
C ALA A 207 33.33 8.55 -14.42
N ASP A 208 34.63 8.42 -14.27
CA ASP A 208 35.31 7.16 -13.97
C ASP A 208 35.01 6.69 -12.54
N SER A 209 35.31 7.51 -11.53
CA SER A 209 35.23 7.11 -10.12
C SER A 209 33.82 7.05 -9.51
N LYS A 210 32.83 7.71 -10.12
CA LYS A 210 31.45 7.78 -9.60
C LYS A 210 30.40 7.21 -10.54
N LEU A 211 30.62 7.23 -11.85
CA LEU A 211 29.68 6.69 -12.84
C LEU A 211 30.17 5.39 -13.49
N GLY A 212 31.42 4.96 -13.26
CA GLY A 212 32.00 3.78 -13.89
C GLY A 212 32.25 3.93 -15.39
N ILE A 213 32.33 5.17 -15.89
CA ILE A 213 32.56 5.49 -17.30
C ILE A 213 34.07 5.68 -17.53
N PRO A 214 34.76 4.75 -18.21
CA PRO A 214 36.22 4.74 -18.29
C PRO A 214 36.74 5.94 -19.11
N LYS A 215 37.86 6.51 -18.68
CA LYS A 215 38.48 7.69 -19.33
C LYS A 215 39.03 7.33 -20.73
N MET A 216 38.21 7.55 -21.77
CA MET A 216 38.60 7.28 -23.15
C MET A 216 39.25 8.46 -23.87
N LEU A 217 39.12 9.67 -23.33
CA LEU A 217 39.69 10.90 -23.86
C LEU A 217 40.73 11.44 -22.88
N ASP A 218 41.73 12.11 -23.43
CA ASP A 218 42.77 12.78 -22.65
C ASP A 218 42.53 14.29 -22.65
N ALA A 219 42.65 14.91 -21.49
CA ALA A 219 42.40 16.33 -21.32
C ALA A 219 43.40 17.20 -22.12
N ALA A 220 44.67 16.78 -22.24
CA ALA A 220 45.69 17.53 -22.96
C ALA A 220 45.50 17.41 -24.48
N ASP A 221 45.19 16.21 -24.97
CA ASP A 221 44.86 15.98 -26.40
C ASP A 221 43.64 16.85 -26.80
N MET A 222 42.59 16.85 -25.97
CA MET A 222 41.37 17.64 -26.16
C MET A 222 41.62 19.16 -26.12
N ALA A 223 42.40 19.68 -25.16
CA ALA A 223 42.61 21.11 -25.01
C ALA A 223 43.55 21.71 -26.07
N SER A 224 44.49 20.91 -26.60
CA SER A 224 45.55 21.39 -27.49
C SER A 224 45.07 21.82 -28.89
N HIS A 225 44.14 21.06 -29.48
CA HIS A 225 43.69 21.21 -30.86
C HIS A 225 42.18 20.95 -30.94
N ARG A 226 41.57 21.20 -32.10
CA ARG A 226 40.16 20.83 -32.35
C ARG A 226 39.99 19.31 -32.14
N PRO A 227 39.12 18.86 -31.21
CA PRO A 227 38.89 17.44 -30.97
C PRO A 227 38.43 16.67 -32.22
N ASP A 228 38.84 15.41 -32.32
CA ASP A 228 38.27 14.44 -33.26
C ASP A 228 36.82 14.11 -32.90
N GLU A 229 35.96 14.23 -33.89
CA GLU A 229 34.51 14.12 -33.71
C GLU A 229 34.07 12.69 -33.37
N LYS A 230 34.74 11.68 -33.95
CA LYS A 230 34.42 10.27 -33.74
C LYS A 230 34.76 9.85 -32.31
N SER A 231 35.93 10.23 -31.82
CA SER A 231 36.40 9.98 -30.46
C SER A 231 35.43 10.52 -29.41
N VAL A 232 35.05 11.79 -29.54
CA VAL A 232 34.13 12.47 -28.61
C VAL A 232 32.73 11.87 -28.66
N MET A 233 32.19 11.59 -29.85
CA MET A 233 30.89 10.95 -29.99
C MET A 233 30.87 9.53 -29.39
N THR A 234 31.96 8.77 -29.56
CA THR A 234 32.13 7.45 -28.93
C THR A 234 32.06 7.59 -27.41
N TYR A 235 32.76 8.56 -26.82
CA TYR A 235 32.74 8.77 -25.37
C TYR A 235 31.36 9.20 -24.85
N ILE A 236 30.66 10.10 -25.55
CA ILE A 236 29.31 10.55 -25.16
C ILE A 236 28.28 9.40 -25.22
N SER A 237 28.48 8.39 -26.08
CA SER A 237 27.62 7.20 -26.12
C SER A 237 27.65 6.38 -24.83
N PHE A 238 28.76 6.40 -24.07
CA PHE A 238 28.83 5.77 -22.75
C PHE A 238 27.95 6.51 -21.73
N PHE A 239 28.01 7.85 -21.70
CA PHE A 239 27.12 8.64 -20.85
C PHE A 239 25.65 8.38 -21.19
N TRP A 240 25.29 8.25 -22.47
CA TRP A 240 23.93 7.89 -22.87
C TRP A 240 23.53 6.50 -22.34
N LYS A 241 24.41 5.50 -22.50
CA LYS A 241 24.15 4.12 -22.06
C LYS A 241 23.95 4.04 -20.55
N GLU A 242 24.79 4.68 -19.76
CA GLU A 242 24.64 4.71 -18.30
C GLU A 242 23.44 5.53 -17.84
N PHE A 243 23.12 6.65 -18.52
CA PHE A 243 21.89 7.40 -18.26
C PHE A 243 20.65 6.54 -18.50
N ALA A 244 20.59 5.82 -19.63
CA ALA A 244 19.48 4.94 -19.99
C ALA A 244 19.37 3.73 -19.04
N SER A 245 20.50 3.16 -18.62
CA SER A 245 20.59 2.09 -17.61
C SER A 245 20.01 2.57 -16.27
N ASN A 246 20.45 3.73 -15.77
CA ASN A 246 20.01 4.24 -14.48
C ASN A 246 18.56 4.73 -14.51
N LYS A 247 18.06 5.30 -15.61
CA LYS A 247 16.62 5.63 -15.75
C LYS A 247 15.75 4.38 -15.59
N LYS A 248 16.16 3.22 -16.13
CA LYS A 248 15.47 1.94 -15.92
C LYS A 248 15.50 1.51 -14.45
N LYS A 249 16.66 1.63 -13.77
CA LYS A 249 16.79 1.36 -12.32
C LYS A 249 15.86 2.27 -11.50
N GLN A 250 15.83 3.57 -11.80
CA GLN A 250 14.99 4.56 -11.14
C GLN A 250 13.49 4.23 -11.29
N THR A 251 13.00 3.98 -12.51
CA THR A 251 11.60 3.58 -12.74
C THR A 251 11.25 2.25 -12.06
N ALA A 252 12.19 1.30 -11.95
CA ALA A 252 11.97 0.07 -11.17
C ALA A 252 11.86 0.36 -9.67
N ALA A 253 12.75 1.18 -9.11
CA ALA A 253 12.73 1.59 -7.72
C ALA A 253 11.47 2.41 -7.36
N GLU A 254 10.99 3.31 -8.23
CA GLU A 254 9.70 4.01 -8.07
C GLU A 254 8.51 3.05 -8.01
N ARG A 255 8.51 2.01 -8.87
CA ARG A 255 7.47 0.97 -8.85
C ARG A 255 7.49 0.18 -7.55
N ILE A 256 8.67 -0.23 -7.09
CA ILE A 256 8.86 -0.92 -5.80
C ILE A 256 8.38 -0.02 -4.64
N THR A 257 8.77 1.25 -4.65
CA THR A 257 8.35 2.25 -3.64
C THR A 257 6.83 2.37 -3.57
N LYS A 258 6.15 2.50 -4.72
CA LYS A 258 4.67 2.54 -4.79
C LYS A 258 4.02 1.27 -4.23
N VAL A 259 4.65 0.09 -4.41
CA VAL A 259 4.19 -1.16 -3.79
C VAL A 259 4.39 -1.13 -2.27
N VAL A 260 5.58 -0.74 -1.79
CA VAL A 260 5.92 -0.73 -0.36
C VAL A 260 5.04 0.25 0.43
N VAL A 261 4.90 1.50 -0.03
CA VAL A 261 4.03 2.51 0.60
C VAL A 261 2.59 2.00 0.71
N ARG A 262 2.09 1.34 -0.33
CA ARG A 262 0.75 0.75 -0.36
C ARG A 262 0.60 -0.43 0.60
N GLU A 263 1.57 -1.34 0.67
CA GLU A 263 1.57 -2.46 1.62
C GLU A 263 1.66 -1.98 3.09
N VAL A 264 2.41 -0.90 3.35
CA VAL A 264 2.42 -0.22 4.67
C VAL A 264 1.03 0.34 5.01
N HIS A 265 0.40 1.05 4.08
CA HIS A 265 -0.97 1.58 4.25
C HIS A 265 -2.01 0.47 4.50
N TYR A 266 -1.90 -0.69 3.86
CA TYR A 266 -2.79 -1.83 4.16
C TYR A 266 -2.61 -2.37 5.56
N LYS A 267 -1.37 -2.49 6.05
CA LYS A 267 -1.12 -2.94 7.43
C LYS A 267 -1.66 -1.97 8.46
N GLU A 268 -1.62 -0.66 8.18
CA GLU A 268 -2.24 0.36 9.02
C GLU A 268 -3.77 0.18 9.09
N LEU A 269 -4.45 0.05 7.94
CA LEU A 269 -5.89 -0.23 7.90
C LEU A 269 -6.28 -1.53 8.64
N GLN A 270 -5.47 -2.58 8.50
CA GLN A 270 -5.66 -3.84 9.24
C GLN A 270 -5.50 -3.65 10.75
N ALA A 271 -4.52 -2.85 11.20
CA ALA A 271 -4.33 -2.53 12.61
C ALA A 271 -5.52 -1.73 13.17
N GLN A 272 -5.98 -0.69 12.46
CA GLN A 272 -7.17 0.08 12.82
C GLN A 272 -8.43 -0.79 12.91
N TYR A 273 -8.63 -1.73 11.98
CA TYR A 273 -9.72 -2.69 12.08
C TYR A 273 -9.61 -3.52 13.37
N VAL A 274 -8.43 -4.10 13.64
CA VAL A 274 -8.22 -4.97 14.81
C VAL A 274 -8.46 -4.22 16.12
N GLU A 275 -8.01 -2.97 16.24
CA GLU A 275 -8.23 -2.12 17.42
C GLU A 275 -9.72 -1.86 17.65
N ARG A 276 -10.45 -1.39 16.62
CA ARG A 276 -11.89 -1.11 16.72
C ARG A 276 -12.70 -2.39 16.97
N ALA A 277 -12.38 -3.47 16.27
CA ALA A 277 -13.02 -4.78 16.43
C ALA A 277 -12.79 -5.37 17.83
N THR A 278 -11.59 -5.25 18.40
CA THR A 278 -11.27 -5.71 19.77
C THR A 278 -12.03 -4.90 20.81
N THR A 279 -12.12 -3.58 20.62
CA THR A 279 -12.86 -2.68 21.51
C THR A 279 -14.36 -3.01 21.51
N LEU A 280 -14.95 -3.18 20.32
CA LEU A 280 -16.35 -3.56 20.16
C LEU A 280 -16.64 -4.97 20.69
N ALA A 281 -15.76 -5.95 20.44
CA ALA A 281 -15.84 -7.30 20.98
C ALA A 281 -15.88 -7.30 22.53
N THR A 282 -15.01 -6.51 23.15
CA THR A 282 -14.92 -6.39 24.61
C THR A 282 -16.19 -5.77 25.20
N TRP A 283 -16.71 -4.70 24.60
CA TRP A 283 -17.98 -4.09 25.01
C TRP A 283 -19.16 -5.04 24.82
N LEU A 284 -19.25 -5.74 23.68
CA LEU A 284 -20.31 -6.73 23.41
C LEU A 284 -20.35 -7.82 24.48
N GLN A 285 -19.19 -8.34 24.87
CA GLN A 285 -19.11 -9.37 25.90
C GLN A 285 -19.56 -8.84 27.28
N GLN A 286 -19.01 -7.70 27.72
CA GLN A 286 -19.35 -7.10 29.01
C GLN A 286 -20.84 -6.71 29.12
N THR A 287 -21.41 -6.14 28.06
CA THR A 287 -22.81 -5.70 28.03
C THR A 287 -23.76 -6.90 27.98
N ARG A 288 -23.41 -7.97 27.27
CA ARG A 288 -24.12 -9.26 27.33
C ARG A 288 -24.11 -9.86 28.74
N GLU A 289 -22.95 -9.86 29.41
CA GLU A 289 -22.84 -10.39 30.78
C GLU A 289 -23.75 -9.60 31.74
N LYS A 290 -23.75 -8.25 31.68
CA LYS A 290 -24.65 -7.39 32.47
C LYS A 290 -26.14 -7.67 32.24
N LEU A 291 -26.55 -7.92 31.00
CA LEU A 291 -27.95 -8.16 30.62
C LEU A 291 -28.39 -9.62 30.72
N SER A 292 -27.46 -10.55 31.03
CA SER A 292 -27.75 -12.00 31.11
C SER A 292 -28.67 -12.39 32.27
N ALA A 293 -28.69 -11.59 33.34
CA ALA A 293 -29.52 -11.80 34.52
C ALA A 293 -30.53 -10.64 34.69
N PRO A 294 -31.85 -10.90 34.70
CA PRO A 294 -32.84 -9.86 34.95
C PRO A 294 -32.78 -9.41 36.43
N PRO A 295 -33.05 -8.12 36.74
CA PRO A 295 -32.97 -7.62 38.09
C PRO A 295 -34.07 -8.23 38.96
N GLN A 296 -33.66 -9.00 39.98
CA GLN A 296 -34.57 -9.53 40.99
C GLN A 296 -34.53 -8.61 42.22
N SER A 297 -35.45 -7.63 42.26
CA SER A 297 -35.71 -6.84 43.46
C SER A 297 -37.16 -7.01 43.90
N SER A 298 -37.37 -7.11 45.22
CA SER A 298 -38.71 -7.12 45.82
C SER A 298 -39.34 -5.72 45.92
N ASP A 299 -38.53 -4.68 45.70
CA ASP A 299 -38.94 -3.28 45.71
C ASP A 299 -39.36 -2.81 44.31
N THR A 300 -40.51 -2.14 44.24
CA THR A 300 -41.01 -1.53 43.01
C THR A 300 -40.19 -0.32 42.56
N GLU A 301 -39.58 0.46 43.45
CA GLU A 301 -38.79 1.62 43.01
C GLU A 301 -37.50 1.18 42.30
N GLN A 302 -36.79 0.20 42.86
CA GLN A 302 -35.59 -0.37 42.26
C GLN A 302 -35.84 -0.88 40.82
N LEU A 303 -36.94 -1.60 40.56
CA LEU A 303 -37.28 -2.03 39.20
C LEU A 303 -37.60 -0.88 38.23
N HIS A 304 -38.28 0.19 38.67
CA HIS A 304 -38.50 1.35 37.80
C HIS A 304 -37.16 2.04 37.47
N ARG A 305 -36.27 2.22 38.46
CA ARG A 305 -34.92 2.77 38.22
C ARG A 305 -34.10 1.89 37.27
N SER A 306 -34.20 0.56 37.37
CA SER A 306 -33.57 -0.37 36.42
C SER A 306 -34.14 -0.27 34.99
N LEU A 307 -35.43 0.04 34.85
CA LEU A 307 -36.07 0.27 33.55
C LEU A 307 -35.64 1.61 32.94
N ASP A 308 -35.53 2.66 33.76
CA ASP A 308 -35.07 3.98 33.32
C ASP A 308 -33.60 3.92 32.83
N LEU A 309 -32.72 3.26 33.58
CA LEU A 309 -31.32 3.02 33.18
C LEU A 309 -31.22 2.23 31.86
N TYR A 310 -32.08 1.24 31.63
CA TYR A 310 -32.15 0.51 30.36
C TYR A 310 -32.67 1.39 29.21
N ALA A 311 -33.65 2.26 29.47
CA ALA A 311 -34.17 3.19 28.47
C ALA A 311 -33.12 4.24 28.06
N ASP A 312 -32.30 4.72 28.99
CA ASP A 312 -31.21 5.65 28.70
C ASP A 312 -30.06 4.95 27.95
N PHE A 313 -29.69 3.72 28.32
CA PHE A 313 -28.75 2.87 27.57
C PHE A 313 -29.19 2.69 26.11
N GLY A 314 -30.48 2.36 25.88
CA GLY A 314 -31.05 2.19 24.56
C GLY A 314 -31.08 3.46 23.70
N ARG A 315 -31.05 4.65 24.34
CA ARG A 315 -31.01 5.96 23.65
C ARG A 315 -29.61 6.48 23.37
N THR A 316 -28.60 6.05 24.14
CA THR A 316 -27.27 6.68 24.16
C THR A 316 -26.17 5.72 23.69
N GLU A 317 -25.84 4.71 24.48
CA GLU A 317 -24.76 3.76 24.18
C GLU A 317 -25.09 2.89 22.96
N ARG A 318 -26.31 2.35 22.87
CA ARG A 318 -26.68 1.39 21.82
C ARG A 318 -26.58 1.98 20.40
N PRO A 319 -27.08 3.18 20.09
CA PRO A 319 -26.85 3.82 18.78
C PRO A 319 -25.37 4.08 18.48
N SER A 320 -24.59 4.52 19.47
CA SER A 320 -23.14 4.77 19.30
C SER A 320 -22.38 3.48 18.92
N LYS A 321 -22.71 2.36 19.58
CA LYS A 321 -22.08 1.07 19.31
C LYS A 321 -22.55 0.40 18.02
N LEU A 322 -23.76 0.72 17.56
CA LEU A 322 -24.19 0.35 16.21
C LEU A 322 -23.37 1.08 15.14
N GLN A 323 -23.06 2.36 15.33
CA GLN A 323 -22.17 3.09 14.41
C GLN A 323 -20.76 2.49 14.39
N GLU A 324 -20.19 2.16 15.55
CA GLU A 324 -18.89 1.46 15.61
C GLU A 324 -18.89 0.11 14.86
N LEU A 325 -19.99 -0.65 14.92
CA LEU A 325 -20.13 -1.89 14.15
C LEU A 325 -20.15 -1.64 12.63
N LEU A 326 -20.88 -0.61 12.18
CA LEU A 326 -20.94 -0.22 10.76
C LEU A 326 -19.57 0.28 10.25
N ASP A 327 -18.84 1.04 11.07
CA ASP A 327 -17.49 1.50 10.74
C ASP A 327 -16.50 0.32 10.60
N VAL A 328 -16.59 -0.68 11.49
CA VAL A 328 -15.77 -1.90 11.42
C VAL A 328 -16.12 -2.72 10.17
N GLU A 329 -17.40 -2.81 9.80
CA GLU A 329 -17.84 -3.45 8.55
C GLU A 329 -17.30 -2.73 7.31
N ALA A 330 -17.46 -1.41 7.23
CA ALA A 330 -16.95 -0.60 6.12
C ALA A 330 -15.42 -0.68 5.97
N LEU A 331 -14.68 -0.72 7.09
CA LEU A 331 -13.22 -0.95 7.07
C LEU A 331 -12.86 -2.33 6.51
N TYR A 332 -13.59 -3.39 6.90
CA TYR A 332 -13.36 -4.74 6.37
C TYR A 332 -13.61 -4.82 4.86
N GLU A 333 -14.74 -4.27 4.40
CA GLU A 333 -15.08 -4.24 2.98
C GLU A 333 -14.08 -3.42 2.15
N SER A 334 -13.62 -2.28 2.68
CA SER A 334 -12.58 -1.45 2.07
C SER A 334 -11.24 -2.21 1.94
N ILE A 335 -10.82 -2.95 2.97
CA ILE A 335 -9.61 -3.79 2.93
C ILE A 335 -9.79 -4.92 1.90
N GLN A 336 -10.90 -5.64 1.94
CA GLN A 336 -11.19 -6.75 1.03
C GLN A 336 -11.26 -6.31 -0.44
N SER A 337 -12.04 -5.28 -0.76
CA SER A 337 -12.18 -4.73 -2.11
C SER A 337 -10.82 -4.33 -2.70
N ARG A 338 -10.00 -3.64 -1.91
CA ARG A 338 -8.66 -3.23 -2.32
C ARG A 338 -7.69 -4.41 -2.51
N LEU A 339 -7.82 -5.50 -1.76
CA LEU A 339 -7.01 -6.71 -1.91
C LEU A 339 -7.44 -7.58 -3.10
N GLN A 340 -8.75 -7.67 -3.37
CA GLN A 340 -9.29 -8.33 -4.55
C GLN A 340 -8.77 -7.67 -5.84
N ALA A 341 -8.73 -6.34 -5.87
CA ALA A 341 -8.16 -5.56 -6.98
C ALA A 341 -6.65 -5.82 -7.21
N LEU A 342 -5.94 -6.43 -6.26
CA LEU A 342 -4.51 -6.78 -6.35
C LEU A 342 -4.26 -8.25 -6.72
N GLY A 343 -5.22 -8.89 -7.39
CA GLY A 343 -5.11 -10.26 -7.89
C GLY A 343 -5.77 -11.30 -6.99
N GLY A 344 -6.97 -11.01 -6.48
CA GLY A 344 -7.78 -11.98 -5.75
C GLY A 344 -7.31 -12.30 -4.32
N ARG A 345 -6.48 -11.43 -3.73
CA ARG A 345 -6.07 -11.60 -2.33
C ARG A 345 -7.28 -11.36 -1.40
N SER A 346 -7.34 -12.12 -0.31
CA SER A 346 -8.28 -11.92 0.80
C SER A 346 -7.48 -11.75 2.10
N TRP A 347 -8.05 -11.06 3.07
CA TRP A 347 -7.48 -10.91 4.41
C TRP A 347 -8.45 -11.37 5.48
N GLU A 348 -7.97 -12.23 6.38
CA GLU A 348 -8.74 -12.75 7.50
C GLU A 348 -8.30 -12.06 8.80
N PRO A 349 -9.24 -11.52 9.60
CA PRO A 349 -8.91 -10.93 10.89
C PRO A 349 -8.40 -11.97 11.91
N PRO A 350 -7.62 -11.55 12.92
CA PRO A 350 -7.21 -12.41 14.03
C PRO A 350 -8.39 -13.07 14.76
N GLU A 351 -8.16 -14.27 15.30
CA GLU A 351 -9.14 -15.00 16.09
C GLU A 351 -9.69 -14.12 17.22
N GLY A 352 -11.01 -13.97 17.26
CA GLY A 352 -11.69 -13.05 18.18
C GLY A 352 -12.37 -11.86 17.48
N CYS A 353 -11.74 -11.31 16.44
CA CYS A 353 -12.14 -10.05 15.80
C CYS A 353 -12.90 -10.21 14.47
N ALA A 354 -13.21 -11.43 14.03
CA ALA A 354 -13.84 -11.69 12.74
C ALA A 354 -15.26 -11.07 12.63
N LEU A 355 -15.53 -10.33 11.54
CA LEU A 355 -16.81 -9.65 11.31
C LEU A 355 -18.06 -10.54 11.49
N PRO A 356 -18.13 -11.80 10.99
CA PRO A 356 -19.30 -12.66 11.20
C PRO A 356 -19.54 -12.98 12.69
N LYS A 357 -18.47 -13.06 13.49
CA LYS A 357 -18.54 -13.30 14.94
C LYS A 357 -19.10 -12.08 15.68
N LEU A 358 -18.65 -10.87 15.30
CA LEU A 358 -19.16 -9.61 15.85
C LEU A 358 -20.65 -9.43 15.55
N LYS A 359 -21.08 -9.68 14.30
CA LYS A 359 -22.51 -9.63 13.92
C LYS A 359 -23.37 -10.61 14.72
N ARG A 360 -22.92 -11.87 14.85
CA ARG A 360 -23.59 -12.87 15.68
C ARG A 360 -23.69 -12.43 17.15
N TRP A 361 -22.64 -11.86 17.72
CA TRP A 361 -22.66 -11.36 19.10
C TRP A 361 -23.61 -10.15 19.28
N TRP A 362 -23.76 -9.30 18.25
CA TRP A 362 -24.73 -8.21 18.23
C TRP A 362 -26.19 -8.73 18.19
N GLU A 363 -26.45 -9.80 17.44
CA GLU A 363 -27.75 -10.50 17.42
C GLU A 363 -28.05 -11.16 18.77
N GLU A 364 -27.08 -11.88 19.35
CA GLU A 364 -27.20 -12.50 20.68
C GLU A 364 -27.44 -11.46 21.79
N LEU A 365 -26.77 -10.30 21.74
CA LEU A 365 -27.05 -9.17 22.64
C LEU A 365 -28.47 -8.63 22.47
N THR A 366 -28.92 -8.44 21.23
CA THR A 366 -30.27 -7.91 20.93
C THR A 366 -31.37 -8.86 21.43
N SER A 367 -31.13 -10.18 21.39
CA SER A 367 -32.05 -11.16 21.99
C SER A 367 -32.03 -11.12 23.53
N ALA A 368 -30.86 -10.89 24.14
CA ALA A 368 -30.74 -10.74 25.59
C ALA A 368 -31.47 -9.47 26.09
N GLU A 369 -31.32 -8.33 25.40
CA GLU A 369 -32.03 -7.08 25.69
C GLU A 369 -33.56 -7.26 25.70
N GLN A 370 -34.12 -7.88 24.65
CA GLN A 370 -35.56 -8.18 24.58
C GLN A 370 -36.02 -9.04 25.75
N THR A 371 -35.25 -10.06 26.11
CA THR A 371 -35.56 -10.95 27.24
C THR A 371 -35.53 -10.20 28.57
N TYR A 372 -34.52 -9.33 28.77
CA TYR A 372 -34.34 -8.49 29.94
C TYR A 372 -35.48 -7.47 30.10
N GLU A 373 -35.86 -6.80 29.01
CA GLU A 373 -36.96 -5.83 28.98
C GLU A 373 -38.32 -6.46 29.32
N ILE A 374 -38.61 -7.66 28.78
CA ILE A 374 -39.82 -8.42 29.12
C ILE A 374 -39.80 -8.81 30.61
N ALA A 375 -38.68 -9.36 31.10
CA ALA A 375 -38.56 -9.79 32.49
C ALA A 375 -38.78 -8.65 33.50
N ILE A 376 -38.26 -7.44 33.24
CA ILE A 376 -38.50 -6.26 34.10
C ILE A 376 -39.98 -5.87 34.10
N LYS A 377 -40.63 -5.83 32.93
CA LYS A 377 -42.04 -5.46 32.81
C LYS A 377 -42.97 -6.47 33.50
N ASP A 378 -42.65 -7.77 33.37
CA ASP A 378 -43.39 -8.84 34.04
C ASP A 378 -43.17 -8.81 35.56
N ALA A 379 -41.94 -8.57 36.03
CA ALA A 379 -41.64 -8.41 37.45
C ALA A 379 -42.37 -7.20 38.06
N LEU A 380 -42.37 -6.05 37.39
CA LEU A 380 -43.14 -4.86 37.79
C LEU A 380 -44.64 -5.13 37.83
N THR A 381 -45.18 -5.84 36.84
CA THR A 381 -46.61 -6.19 36.79
C THR A 381 -46.98 -7.15 37.91
N ASN A 382 -46.13 -8.13 38.19
CA ASN A 382 -46.31 -9.09 39.28
C ASN A 382 -46.24 -8.41 40.66
N LEU A 383 -45.27 -7.53 40.91
CA LEU A 383 -45.19 -6.76 42.17
C LEU A 383 -46.39 -5.83 42.36
N LYS A 384 -46.86 -5.14 41.31
CA LYS A 384 -48.09 -4.33 41.37
C LYS A 384 -49.30 -5.19 41.75
N ARG A 385 -49.44 -6.39 41.17
CA ARG A 385 -50.48 -7.37 41.50
C ARG A 385 -50.38 -7.88 42.94
N VAL A 386 -49.19 -8.25 43.40
CA VAL A 386 -48.94 -8.72 44.78
C VAL A 386 -49.20 -7.62 45.80
N GLY A 387 -48.73 -6.39 45.56
CA GLY A 387 -49.04 -5.23 46.41
C GLY A 387 -50.54 -4.92 46.48
N GLY A 388 -51.28 -5.12 45.39
CA GLY A 388 -52.74 -5.05 45.38
C GLY A 388 -53.40 -6.14 46.25
N LEU A 389 -52.93 -7.38 46.16
CA LEU A 389 -53.40 -8.50 46.99
C LEU A 389 -53.10 -8.27 48.48
N ILE A 390 -51.91 -7.77 48.82
CA ILE A 390 -51.50 -7.41 50.19
C ILE A 390 -52.43 -6.32 50.75
N LYS A 391 -52.70 -5.25 49.98
CA LYS A 391 -53.67 -4.20 50.38
C LYS A 391 -55.06 -4.76 50.63
N MET A 392 -55.56 -5.64 49.76
CA MET A 392 -56.86 -6.30 49.96
C MET A 392 -56.88 -7.24 51.17
N TYR A 393 -55.78 -7.94 51.45
CA TYR A 393 -55.63 -8.77 52.63
C TYR A 393 -55.71 -7.93 53.91
N HIS A 394 -54.87 -6.90 54.05
CA HIS A 394 -54.91 -6.01 55.23
C HIS A 394 -56.28 -5.32 55.41
N ALA A 395 -56.93 -4.90 54.32
CA ALA A 395 -58.27 -4.30 54.38
C ALA A 395 -59.36 -5.31 54.82
N ARG A 396 -59.18 -6.62 54.60
CA ARG A 396 -60.07 -7.67 55.11
C ARG A 396 -59.72 -8.05 56.55
N ALA A 397 -58.44 -8.21 56.87
CA ALA A 397 -57.95 -8.48 58.22
C ALA A 397 -58.42 -7.40 59.20
N SER A 398 -58.16 -6.12 58.91
CA SER A 398 -58.60 -5.00 59.75
C SER A 398 -60.13 -4.94 59.93
N LYS A 399 -60.93 -5.34 58.91
CA LYS A 399 -62.39 -5.47 59.08
C LYS A 399 -62.79 -6.62 60.00
N LEU A 400 -62.06 -7.75 59.94
CA LEU A 400 -62.25 -8.89 60.82
C LEU A 400 -61.86 -8.53 62.26
N ASP A 401 -60.72 -7.87 62.46
CA ASP A 401 -60.22 -7.43 63.77
C ASP A 401 -61.20 -6.44 64.42
N ASN A 402 -61.70 -5.46 63.66
CA ASN A 402 -62.74 -4.54 64.13
C ASN A 402 -64.03 -5.27 64.52
N TRP A 403 -64.45 -6.29 63.77
CA TRP A 403 -65.63 -7.10 64.10
C TRP A 403 -65.39 -7.99 65.34
N LEU A 404 -64.20 -8.60 65.47
CA LEU A 404 -63.80 -9.36 66.64
C LEU A 404 -63.77 -8.48 67.88
N GLY A 405 -63.20 -7.27 67.80
CA GLY A 405 -63.21 -6.28 68.88
C GLY A 405 -64.62 -5.87 69.30
N GLN A 406 -65.53 -5.61 68.35
CA GLN A 406 -66.95 -5.36 68.64
C GLN A 406 -67.64 -6.55 69.31
N LYS A 407 -67.33 -7.78 68.89
CA LYS A 407 -67.89 -9.00 69.49
C LYS A 407 -67.33 -9.28 70.87
N ALA A 408 -66.03 -9.07 71.09
CA ALA A 408 -65.41 -9.16 72.42
C ALA A 408 -66.05 -8.13 73.37
N ALA A 409 -66.20 -6.87 72.95
CA ALA A 409 -66.87 -5.83 73.73
C ALA A 409 -68.34 -6.17 74.03
N TRP A 410 -69.08 -6.76 73.08
CA TRP A 410 -70.45 -7.22 73.30
C TRP A 410 -70.54 -8.41 74.27
N VAL A 411 -69.64 -9.39 74.16
CA VAL A 411 -69.56 -10.52 75.10
C VAL A 411 -69.22 -10.01 76.51
N GLN A 412 -68.26 -9.09 76.63
CA GLN A 412 -67.90 -8.46 77.90
C GLN A 412 -69.10 -7.71 78.50
N ALA A 413 -69.75 -6.82 77.74
CA ALA A 413 -70.93 -6.10 78.21
C ALA A 413 -72.10 -7.02 78.59
N SER A 414 -72.29 -8.15 77.89
CA SER A 414 -73.27 -9.17 78.25
C SER A 414 -72.88 -9.97 79.49
N HIS A 415 -71.58 -10.19 79.72
CA HIS A 415 -71.05 -10.84 80.92
C HIS A 415 -71.24 -9.94 82.14
N ASP A 416 -70.88 -8.66 82.01
CA ASP A 416 -71.07 -7.61 83.02
C ASP A 416 -72.57 -7.45 83.36
N HIS A 417 -73.46 -7.47 82.36
CA HIS A 417 -74.92 -7.42 82.58
C HIS A 417 -75.46 -8.66 83.30
N VAL A 418 -74.94 -9.86 83.02
CA VAL A 418 -75.33 -11.10 83.72
C VAL A 418 -74.83 -11.10 85.17
N LEU A 419 -73.61 -10.59 85.42
CA LEU A 419 -73.07 -10.41 86.77
C LEU A 419 -73.93 -9.42 87.59
N ALA A 420 -74.29 -8.27 87.00
CA ALA A 420 -75.18 -7.29 87.60
C ALA A 420 -76.57 -7.87 87.94
N ALA A 421 -77.15 -8.69 87.04
CA ALA A 421 -78.44 -9.33 87.26
C ALA A 421 -78.40 -10.45 88.34
N LEU A 422 -77.23 -11.04 88.60
CA LEU A 422 -77.02 -12.06 89.63
C LEU A 422 -76.63 -11.48 91.00
N GLY A 423 -76.53 -10.15 91.14
CA GLY A 423 -76.21 -9.48 92.41
C GLY A 423 -74.81 -9.78 92.93
N LYS A 424 -73.86 -10.12 92.05
CA LYS A 424 -72.46 -10.37 92.39
C LYS A 424 -71.58 -9.33 91.69
N GLU A 425 -70.63 -8.75 92.42
CA GLU A 425 -69.59 -7.94 91.80
C GLU A 425 -68.79 -8.76 90.77
N PRO A 426 -68.27 -8.12 89.71
CA PRO A 426 -67.48 -8.79 88.70
C PRO A 426 -66.20 -9.37 89.32
N ALA A 427 -66.08 -10.70 89.27
CA ALA A 427 -64.78 -11.33 89.43
C ALA A 427 -63.86 -10.88 88.28
N PRO A 428 -62.55 -10.73 88.50
CA PRO A 428 -61.62 -10.46 87.40
C PRO A 428 -61.75 -11.58 86.37
N VAL A 429 -61.86 -11.21 85.09
CA VAL A 429 -61.86 -12.16 83.99
C VAL A 429 -60.47 -12.80 83.91
N THR A 430 -60.28 -13.91 84.61
CA THR A 430 -59.13 -14.80 84.40
C THR A 430 -59.13 -15.23 82.94
N GLU A 431 -57.96 -15.11 82.30
CA GLU A 431 -57.75 -15.22 80.86
C GLU A 431 -58.60 -16.30 80.19
N LEU A 432 -59.45 -15.86 79.26
CA LEU A 432 -60.18 -16.74 78.35
C LEU A 432 -59.24 -17.22 77.22
N GLY A 433 -58.12 -17.83 77.61
CA GLY A 433 -57.25 -18.66 76.76
C GLY A 433 -56.60 -17.99 75.54
N LEU A 434 -56.43 -16.66 75.54
CA LEU A 434 -55.80 -15.94 74.43
C LEU A 434 -54.28 -16.18 74.32
N ASP A 435 -53.64 -16.70 75.38
CA ASP A 435 -52.22 -17.09 75.41
C ASP A 435 -51.85 -18.17 74.37
N LYS A 436 -52.84 -18.86 73.79
CA LYS A 436 -52.62 -19.81 72.69
C LYS A 436 -52.62 -19.18 71.30
N LEU A 437 -52.78 -17.86 71.18
CA LEU A 437 -52.58 -17.11 69.94
C LEU A 437 -51.36 -16.18 69.97
N GLN A 438 -50.93 -15.70 71.15
CA GLN A 438 -49.69 -14.91 71.26
C GLN A 438 -48.40 -15.73 71.17
N ALA A 439 -48.48 -17.07 71.24
CA ALA A 439 -47.34 -17.98 71.08
C ALA A 439 -46.65 -17.94 69.70
N ASN A 440 -47.23 -17.24 68.70
CA ASN A 440 -46.66 -17.09 67.35
C ASN A 440 -46.16 -15.67 67.02
N GLU A 441 -46.16 -14.71 67.97
CA GLU A 441 -45.51 -13.39 67.80
C GLU A 441 -44.08 -13.35 68.38
N ALA A 442 -43.54 -14.48 68.83
CA ALA A 442 -42.12 -14.61 69.13
C ALA A 442 -41.31 -14.87 67.85
N VAL A 443 -40.47 -13.91 67.48
CA VAL A 443 -39.54 -13.97 66.35
C VAL A 443 -38.69 -15.25 66.38
N ALA A 444 -38.76 -16.02 65.29
CA ALA A 444 -37.71 -16.95 64.87
C ALA A 444 -37.26 -16.55 63.46
N PRO A 445 -35.95 -16.58 63.15
CA PRO A 445 -35.44 -16.06 61.88
C PRO A 445 -35.88 -16.94 60.71
N VAL A 446 -36.20 -16.31 59.58
CA VAL A 446 -36.32 -17.03 58.31
C VAL A 446 -34.90 -17.33 57.82
N GLU A 447 -34.36 -18.48 58.23
CA GLU A 447 -33.21 -19.07 57.57
C GLU A 447 -33.55 -19.43 56.12
N GLU A 448 -32.58 -19.25 55.23
CA GLU A 448 -32.68 -19.63 53.82
C GLU A 448 -32.89 -21.14 53.68
N GLN A 449 -34.08 -21.57 53.28
CA GLN A 449 -34.29 -22.95 52.80
C GLN A 449 -34.68 -22.95 51.31
N GLN A 450 -33.81 -23.60 50.54
CA GLN A 450 -33.84 -23.69 49.09
C GLN A 450 -35.10 -24.43 48.62
N PHE A 451 -36.03 -23.71 47.98
CA PHE A 451 -37.12 -24.36 47.25
C PHE A 451 -36.60 -24.95 45.93
N LEU A 452 -36.36 -26.27 45.94
CA LEU A 452 -36.14 -27.05 44.72
C LEU A 452 -37.41 -27.04 43.82
N PRO A 453 -37.25 -27.05 42.48
CA PRO A 453 -38.37 -26.94 41.57
C PRO A 453 -39.21 -28.23 41.54
N MET A 454 -40.52 -28.11 41.77
CA MET A 454 -41.49 -29.20 41.58
C MET A 454 -41.61 -29.55 40.10
N SER A 455 -41.01 -30.68 39.72
CA SER A 455 -41.06 -31.24 38.37
C SER A 455 -42.49 -31.54 37.93
N ARG A 456 -42.91 -31.01 36.78
CA ARG A 456 -44.09 -31.52 36.06
C ARG A 456 -43.66 -32.64 35.11
N SER A 457 -44.45 -33.71 35.06
CA SER A 457 -44.40 -34.74 34.03
C SER A 457 -45.82 -35.21 33.69
N PRO A 458 -46.06 -35.77 32.49
CA PRO A 458 -47.30 -35.51 31.76
C PRO A 458 -48.33 -36.64 31.84
N MET A 459 -49.58 -36.35 31.46
CA MET A 459 -50.52 -37.36 30.97
C MET A 459 -51.23 -36.92 29.68
N SER A 460 -51.42 -37.88 28.79
CA SER A 460 -51.94 -37.72 27.42
C SER A 460 -53.45 -38.03 27.30
N PRO A 461 -54.12 -37.65 26.19
CA PRO A 461 -55.59 -37.66 26.09
C PRO A 461 -56.17 -38.80 25.22
N VAL A 462 -57.40 -39.28 25.52
CA VAL A 462 -58.17 -40.22 24.65
C VAL A 462 -59.71 -40.01 24.74
N LYS A 463 -60.34 -39.63 23.61
CA LYS A 463 -61.61 -40.08 22.92
C LYS A 463 -62.87 -40.49 23.74
N ALA A 464 -64.14 -40.44 23.29
CA ALA A 464 -64.89 -40.10 22.05
C ALA A 464 -66.32 -39.60 22.48
N ASN A 465 -67.34 -39.23 21.66
CA ASN A 465 -67.84 -39.83 20.40
C ASN A 465 -68.85 -38.92 19.61
N LEU A 466 -69.19 -39.34 18.38
CA LEU A 466 -69.99 -38.70 17.30
C LEU A 466 -71.55 -38.81 17.46
N PRO A 467 -72.47 -38.18 16.63
CA PRO A 467 -72.45 -38.10 15.14
C PRO A 467 -73.02 -36.84 14.40
N SER A 468 -73.09 -36.93 13.06
CA SER A 468 -73.37 -35.90 12.02
C SER A 468 -74.84 -35.90 11.51
N PRO A 469 -75.32 -34.95 10.66
CA PRO A 469 -75.27 -35.19 9.20
C PRO A 469 -75.15 -33.97 8.21
N ALA A 470 -74.43 -34.21 7.10
CA ALA A 470 -74.63 -33.83 5.65
C ALA A 470 -74.82 -32.36 5.10
N PRO A 471 -74.31 -32.04 3.87
CA PRO A 471 -74.36 -30.72 3.17
C PRO A 471 -75.27 -30.68 1.91
N PRO A 472 -75.44 -29.55 1.15
CA PRO A 472 -74.55 -29.14 0.02
C PRO A 472 -74.63 -27.60 -0.32
N PRO A 473 -74.32 -27.04 -1.53
CA PRO A 473 -73.36 -27.36 -2.62
C PRO A 473 -72.40 -26.18 -3.01
N THR A 474 -71.48 -26.43 -3.96
CA THR A 474 -70.69 -25.41 -4.73
C THR A 474 -71.38 -25.01 -6.05
N ALA A 475 -70.98 -24.06 -6.92
CA ALA A 475 -69.72 -23.31 -7.16
C ALA A 475 -70.08 -21.90 -7.80
N PRO A 476 -69.35 -21.19 -8.71
CA PRO A 476 -68.09 -21.45 -9.45
C PRO A 476 -66.99 -20.34 -9.35
N LYS A 477 -65.88 -20.55 -10.09
CA LYS A 477 -64.67 -19.71 -10.15
C LYS A 477 -64.75 -18.66 -11.27
N THR A 478 -64.11 -17.50 -11.08
CA THR A 478 -63.72 -16.59 -12.19
C THR A 478 -62.25 -16.17 -12.05
N ARG A 479 -61.58 -15.96 -13.20
CA ARG A 479 -60.13 -15.81 -13.36
C ARG A 479 -59.79 -14.43 -13.92
N ALA A 480 -59.01 -13.62 -13.19
CA ALA A 480 -58.30 -12.44 -13.69
C ALA A 480 -57.01 -12.29 -12.84
N GLN A 481 -55.84 -12.63 -13.41
CA GLN A 481 -54.93 -11.69 -14.09
C GLN A 481 -54.35 -10.62 -13.16
N THR A 482 -53.09 -10.86 -12.78
CA THR A 482 -52.20 -9.97 -12.04
C THR A 482 -51.81 -8.75 -12.88
N ALA A 483 -51.95 -7.55 -12.30
CA ALA A 483 -51.31 -6.32 -12.78
C ALA A 483 -50.29 -5.84 -11.72
N PRO A 484 -49.07 -5.45 -12.10
CA PRO A 484 -48.06 -4.97 -11.16
C PRO A 484 -48.28 -3.48 -10.78
N PRO A 485 -47.88 -3.04 -9.57
CA PRO A 485 -47.85 -1.63 -9.20
C PRO A 485 -46.70 -0.86 -9.92
N PRO A 486 -46.81 0.48 -10.04
CA PRO A 486 -45.92 1.29 -10.88
C PRO A 486 -44.53 1.56 -10.27
N PRO A 487 -43.53 1.92 -11.09
CA PRO A 487 -42.16 2.13 -10.63
C PRO A 487 -41.98 3.45 -9.89
N THR A 488 -41.45 3.39 -8.67
CA THR A 488 -41.01 4.56 -7.91
C THR A 488 -39.70 5.08 -8.49
N ARG A 489 -39.77 6.14 -9.31
CA ARG A 489 -38.59 6.97 -9.60
C ARG A 489 -38.26 7.81 -8.36
N PHE A 490 -37.03 7.76 -7.88
CA PHE A 490 -36.28 8.98 -7.51
C PHE A 490 -34.76 8.71 -7.47
N ASN A 491 -34.05 9.52 -8.26
CA ASN A 491 -32.63 9.87 -8.19
C ASN A 491 -31.57 8.76 -8.15
N THR A 492 -31.19 8.32 -9.35
CA THR A 492 -29.77 8.07 -9.67
C THR A 492 -28.97 9.35 -9.41
N VAL A 493 -27.91 9.27 -8.59
CA VAL A 493 -26.84 10.28 -8.60
C VAL A 493 -25.64 9.65 -9.31
N GLU A 494 -25.49 9.98 -10.58
CA GLU A 494 -24.23 9.78 -11.29
C GLU A 494 -23.19 10.78 -10.77
N GLY A 495 -21.91 10.39 -10.76
CA GLY A 495 -20.80 11.36 -10.68
C GLY A 495 -20.05 11.51 -9.35
N ALA A 496 -19.86 10.43 -8.58
CA ALA A 496 -18.77 10.41 -7.61
C ALA A 496 -17.42 10.24 -8.33
N ARG A 497 -16.71 11.35 -8.55
CA ARG A 497 -15.25 11.33 -8.79
C ARG A 497 -14.57 10.59 -7.63
N PRO A 498 -13.39 9.97 -7.84
CA PRO A 498 -12.56 9.55 -6.71
C PRO A 498 -12.10 10.81 -5.97
N GLU A 499 -12.79 11.16 -4.88
CA GLU A 499 -12.29 12.18 -3.97
C GLU A 499 -10.91 11.75 -3.45
N SER A 500 -10.00 12.71 -3.39
CA SER A 500 -8.69 12.52 -2.80
C SER A 500 -8.86 12.09 -1.35
N ALA A 501 -8.61 10.81 -1.06
CA ALA A 501 -8.66 10.29 0.29
C ALA A 501 -7.69 11.10 1.16
N ASN A 502 -8.23 11.88 2.09
CA ASN A 502 -7.47 12.46 3.19
C ASN A 502 -6.91 11.29 4.00
N ALA A 503 -5.69 10.89 3.70
CA ALA A 503 -4.99 9.84 4.42
C ALA A 503 -4.71 10.33 5.84
N GLU A 504 -5.22 9.61 6.83
CA GLU A 504 -4.80 9.81 8.21
C GLU A 504 -3.28 9.67 8.33
N PRO A 505 -2.63 10.46 9.20
CA PRO A 505 -1.17 10.50 9.26
C PRO A 505 -0.60 9.15 9.72
N LEU A 506 0.29 8.58 8.89
CA LEU A 506 1.02 7.34 9.17
C LEU A 506 1.58 7.27 10.59
N THR A 507 1.52 6.08 11.21
CA THR A 507 2.09 5.82 12.53
C THR A 507 3.59 6.12 12.60
N PRO A 508 4.16 6.51 13.76
CA PRO A 508 5.58 6.87 13.87
C PRO A 508 6.54 5.78 13.40
N ARG A 509 6.19 4.50 13.61
CA ARG A 509 6.99 3.34 13.20
C ARG A 509 6.92 3.05 11.70
N SER A 510 5.77 3.29 11.06
CA SER A 510 5.65 3.13 9.60
C SER A 510 6.36 4.26 8.86
N LYS A 511 6.31 5.49 9.42
CA LYS A 511 7.16 6.61 8.97
C LYS A 511 8.64 6.26 9.01
N SER A 512 9.20 5.86 10.16
CA SER A 512 10.65 5.59 10.26
C SER A 512 11.18 4.52 9.29
N LEU A 513 10.37 3.52 8.94
CA LEU A 513 10.73 2.51 7.94
C LEU A 513 10.68 3.04 6.51
N LEU A 514 9.72 3.92 6.20
CA LEU A 514 9.67 4.61 4.92
C LEU A 514 10.81 5.64 4.80
N ASP A 515 11.09 6.39 5.86
CA ASP A 515 12.18 7.37 5.90
C ASP A 515 13.53 6.69 5.61
N SER A 516 13.85 5.59 6.30
CA SER A 516 15.06 4.81 6.05
C SER A 516 15.12 4.20 4.64
N LEU A 517 13.98 3.80 4.06
CA LEU A 517 13.91 3.36 2.67
C LEU A 517 14.21 4.53 1.71
N PHE A 518 13.62 5.70 1.96
CA PHE A 518 13.81 6.89 1.14
C PHE A 518 15.23 7.46 1.24
N ASP A 519 15.87 7.40 2.40
CA ASP A 519 17.29 7.77 2.53
C ASP A 519 18.19 6.87 1.66
N ALA A 520 18.01 5.55 1.73
CA ALA A 520 18.75 4.60 0.91
C ALA A 520 18.45 4.76 -0.60
N LEU A 521 17.21 5.10 -0.96
CA LEU A 521 16.80 5.38 -2.34
C LEU A 521 17.35 6.72 -2.86
N LYS A 522 17.48 7.72 -1.98
CA LYS A 522 18.03 9.05 -2.28
C LYS A 522 19.55 8.99 -2.49
N GLU A 523 20.27 8.26 -1.65
CA GLU A 523 21.71 8.05 -1.77
C GLU A 523 22.09 7.31 -3.08
N ASN A 524 21.41 6.19 -3.34
CA ASN A 524 21.77 5.30 -4.45
C ASN A 524 21.14 5.71 -5.79
N PHE A 525 19.92 6.27 -5.79
CA PHE A 525 19.13 6.52 -7.01
C PHE A 525 18.59 7.96 -7.13
N GLY A 526 18.85 8.85 -6.16
CA GLY A 526 18.33 10.22 -6.17
C GLY A 526 16.82 10.33 -5.94
N ILE A 527 16.13 9.23 -5.58
CA ILE A 527 14.68 9.20 -5.39
C ILE A 527 14.34 9.71 -3.98
N ARG A 528 13.57 10.79 -3.90
CA ARG A 528 13.15 11.43 -2.64
C ARG A 528 11.83 10.90 -2.12
N SER A 529 11.53 11.19 -0.86
CA SER A 529 10.24 10.88 -0.25
C SER A 529 9.11 11.78 -0.81
N PRO A 530 7.86 11.28 -0.90
CA PRO A 530 6.70 12.10 -1.25
C PRO A 530 6.47 13.19 -0.20
N GLY A 531 6.93 14.41 -0.48
CA GLY A 531 6.85 15.55 0.43
C GLY A 531 8.17 16.31 0.63
N GLU A 532 9.32 15.73 0.26
CA GLU A 532 10.53 16.54 0.11
C GLU A 532 10.37 17.48 -1.09
N ALA A 533 10.28 18.78 -0.82
CA ALA A 533 10.22 19.79 -1.87
C ALA A 533 11.42 19.68 -2.82
N GLU A 534 11.16 19.77 -4.12
CA GLU A 534 12.23 20.02 -5.08
C GLU A 534 12.90 21.37 -4.75
N PRO A 535 14.23 21.49 -4.92
CA PRO A 535 14.81 22.82 -5.06
C PRO A 535 14.12 23.51 -6.24
N ALA A 536 13.74 24.77 -6.09
CA ALA A 536 12.76 25.46 -6.95
C ALA A 536 13.09 25.56 -8.45
N ALA A 537 14.26 25.07 -8.88
CA ALA A 537 14.67 24.96 -10.28
C ALA A 537 14.03 23.78 -11.05
N ALA A 538 13.52 22.74 -10.37
CA ALA A 538 13.06 21.51 -11.03
C ALA A 538 11.54 21.42 -11.26
N ALA A 539 10.73 22.05 -10.39
CA ALA A 539 9.25 21.99 -10.46
C ALA A 539 8.66 22.56 -11.77
N THR A 540 9.39 23.43 -12.46
CA THR A 540 8.98 24.00 -13.75
C THR A 540 9.15 23.03 -14.93
N ALA A 541 9.88 21.92 -14.77
CA ALA A 541 10.19 20.99 -15.86
C ALA A 541 9.14 19.88 -16.06
N ALA A 542 8.32 19.59 -15.04
CA ALA A 542 7.32 18.52 -15.10
C ALA A 542 6.04 18.91 -15.86
N ASN A 543 5.68 20.19 -15.88
CA ASN A 543 4.44 20.72 -16.49
C ASN A 543 4.60 21.13 -17.98
N SER A 544 5.55 20.56 -18.72
CA SER A 544 5.78 20.91 -20.13
C SER A 544 6.16 19.69 -20.99
N ILE A 545 5.52 18.55 -20.71
CA ILE A 545 5.65 17.30 -21.49
C ILE A 545 4.29 16.90 -22.14
N GLU A 546 3.23 17.66 -21.92
CA GLU A 546 1.99 17.61 -22.69
C GLU A 546 1.78 18.95 -23.45
N ASP A 547 2.51 19.09 -24.57
CA ASP A 547 2.14 19.83 -25.80
C ASP A 547 3.22 19.59 -26.90
#